data_AF-W4H1P0-F1
#
_entry.id   AF-W4H1P0-F1
#
_cell.length_a   1.000
_cell.length_b   1.000
_cell.length_c   1.000
_cell.angle_alpha   90.00
_cell.angle_beta   90.00
_cell.angle_gamma   90.00
#
_symmetry.space_group_name_H-M   'P 1'
#
loop_
_entity.id
_entity.type
_entity.pdbx_description
1 polymer ?
#
loop_
_entity_poly.entity_id
_entity_poly.type
_entity_poly.pdbx_seq_one_letter_code
_entity_poly.pdbx_strand_id
1 'polypeptide(L)'
;MKFGGALSDKILRWFHYDETAANAQRILDDVTRVAFVMSHLKGRAEDSVFFKHLKDPFCFSPLDELTHEMKTTFLPPNGDFRCRTKYLECKQEKRSLQGYIHDLRVLAANNRSLK
;
A
#
# COMPACT_ATOMS: atom_id res chain seq x y z
N MET A 1 6.48 -10.46 1.46
CA MET A 1 5.08 -10.63 0.98
C MET A 1 4.99 -9.96 -0.38
N LYS A 2 4.44 -10.62 -1.41
CA LYS A 2 4.44 -10.05 -2.77
C LYS A 2 3.14 -9.31 -3.11
N PHE A 3 3.22 -8.19 -3.83
CA PHE A 3 2.07 -7.38 -4.24
C PHE A 3 1.74 -7.56 -5.72
N GLY A 4 0.51 -8.03 -6.00
CA GLY A 4 0.05 -8.38 -7.35
C GLY A 4 -0.74 -7.29 -8.09
N GLY A 5 -1.05 -6.16 -7.45
CA GLY A 5 -1.83 -5.07 -8.06
C GLY A 5 -3.36 -5.20 -8.04
N ALA A 6 -3.93 -6.23 -7.40
CA ALA A 6 -5.38 -6.48 -7.39
C ALA A 6 -6.15 -5.90 -6.17
N LEU A 7 -5.46 -5.62 -5.06
CA LEU A 7 -6.10 -5.24 -3.79
C LEU A 7 -5.67 -3.82 -3.38
N SER A 8 -6.36 -2.85 -3.97
CA SER A 8 -6.11 -1.41 -3.80
C SER A 8 -6.20 -0.94 -2.33
N ASP A 9 -7.04 -1.60 -1.54
CA ASP A 9 -7.22 -1.36 -0.10
C ASP A 9 -6.06 -1.89 0.76
N LYS A 10 -5.16 -2.67 0.18
CA LYS A 10 -4.02 -3.29 0.88
C LYS A 10 -2.66 -2.73 0.51
N ILE A 11 -2.58 -1.83 -0.48
CA ILE A 11 -1.30 -1.27 -0.92
C ILE A 11 -0.58 -0.50 0.20
N LEU A 12 -1.31 0.28 1.01
CA LEU A 12 -0.72 1.03 2.13
C LEU A 12 -0.17 0.08 3.21
N ARG A 13 -0.92 -0.99 3.50
CA ARG A 13 -0.47 -2.03 4.44
C ARG A 13 0.76 -2.76 3.90
N TRP A 14 0.79 -3.06 2.61
CA TRP A 14 1.92 -3.70 1.97
C TRP A 14 3.17 -2.81 2.05
N PHE A 15 3.07 -1.51 1.74
CA PHE A 15 4.19 -0.56 1.90
C PHE A 15 4.74 -0.55 3.32
N HIS A 16 3.86 -0.51 4.32
CA HIS A 16 4.29 -0.55 5.71
C HIS A 16 5.09 -1.82 6.06
N TYR A 17 4.64 -2.99 5.58
CA TYR A 17 5.38 -4.24 5.79
C TYR A 17 6.70 -4.28 5.02
N ASP A 18 6.73 -3.75 3.81
CA ASP A 18 7.93 -3.69 3.00
C ASP A 18 8.99 -2.78 3.63
N GLU A 19 8.59 -1.59 4.05
CA GLU A 19 9.43 -0.65 4.80
C GLU A 19 9.95 -1.27 6.10
N THR A 20 9.09 -1.96 6.85
CA THR A 20 9.50 -2.67 8.08
C THR A 20 10.54 -3.75 7.77
N ALA A 21 10.36 -4.50 6.67
CA ALA A 21 11.30 -5.54 6.26
C ALA A 21 12.64 -4.97 5.77
N ALA A 22 12.62 -3.86 5.01
CA ALA A 22 13.81 -3.16 4.56
C ALA A 22 14.61 -2.61 5.75
N ASN A 23 13.92 -2.00 6.72
CA ASN A 23 14.53 -1.49 7.95
C ASN A 23 15.14 -2.61 8.80
N ALA A 24 14.44 -3.73 8.95
CA ALA A 24 14.96 -4.91 9.67
C ALA A 24 16.24 -5.49 9.02
N GLN A 25 16.34 -5.40 7.69
CA GLN A 25 17.51 -5.81 6.93
C GLN A 25 18.59 -4.72 6.81
N ARG A 26 18.38 -3.55 7.42
CA ARG A 26 19.30 -2.40 7.38
C ARG A 26 19.59 -1.91 5.96
N ILE A 27 18.58 -1.94 5.09
CA ILE A 27 18.68 -1.39 3.73
C ILE A 27 18.40 0.12 3.82
N LEU A 28 19.46 0.92 3.70
CA LEU A 28 19.43 2.37 3.95
C LEU A 28 19.53 3.19 2.67
N ASP A 29 20.18 2.68 1.63
CA ASP A 29 20.35 3.39 0.38
C ASP A 29 19.12 3.26 -0.52
N ASP A 30 18.69 4.37 -1.12
CA ASP A 30 17.46 4.40 -1.91
C ASP A 30 17.49 3.44 -3.10
N VAL A 31 18.64 3.27 -3.75
CA VAL A 31 18.78 2.38 -4.91
C VAL A 31 18.51 0.92 -4.50
N THR A 32 19.09 0.44 -3.40
CA THR A 32 18.84 -0.91 -2.91
C THR A 32 17.42 -1.04 -2.34
N ARG A 33 16.87 0.00 -1.70
CA ARG A 33 15.47 -0.01 -1.27
C ARG A 33 14.51 -0.15 -2.44
N VAL A 34 14.75 0.56 -3.55
CA VAL A 34 13.96 0.46 -4.79
C VAL A 34 14.06 -0.96 -5.35
N ALA A 35 15.26 -1.50 -5.50
CA ALA A 35 15.47 -2.87 -5.99
C ALA A 35 14.78 -3.91 -5.09
N PHE A 36 14.84 -3.71 -3.77
CA PHE A 36 14.18 -4.56 -2.78
C PHE A 36 12.66 -4.56 -2.97
N VAL A 37 12.04 -3.37 -3.03
CA VAL A 37 10.60 -3.20 -3.24
C VAL A 37 10.17 -3.82 -4.57
N MET A 38 10.92 -3.57 -5.65
CA MET A 38 10.66 -4.13 -6.98
C MET A 38 10.66 -5.67 -6.97
N SER A 39 11.57 -6.31 -6.23
CA SER A 39 11.65 -7.78 -6.12
C SER A 39 10.39 -8.42 -5.49
N HIS A 40 9.63 -7.62 -4.74
CA HIS A 40 8.38 -8.00 -4.09
C HIS A 40 7.14 -7.71 -4.94
N LEU A 41 7.28 -7.13 -6.12
CA LEU A 41 6.18 -6.95 -7.05
C LEU A 41 5.91 -8.22 -7.84
N LYS A 42 4.67 -8.40 -8.28
CA LYS A 42 4.21 -9.45 -9.19
C LYS A 42 3.08 -8.95 -10.08
N GLY A 43 2.88 -9.62 -11.22
CA GLY A 43 1.71 -9.40 -12.08
C GLY A 43 1.60 -7.93 -12.49
N ARG A 44 0.40 -7.35 -12.40
CA ARG A 44 0.17 -5.96 -12.86
C ARG A 44 1.06 -4.93 -12.17
N ALA A 45 1.41 -5.15 -10.90
CA ALA A 45 2.30 -4.26 -10.16
C ALA A 45 3.73 -4.28 -10.72
N GLU A 46 4.22 -5.46 -11.07
CA GLU A 46 5.51 -5.64 -11.70
C GLU A 46 5.50 -5.04 -13.11
N ASP A 47 4.49 -5.36 -13.93
CA ASP A 47 4.38 -4.85 -15.30
C ASP A 47 4.39 -3.31 -15.33
N SER A 48 3.61 -2.67 -14.44
CA SER A 48 3.50 -1.21 -14.37
C SER A 48 4.84 -0.52 -14.05
N VAL A 49 5.62 -1.12 -13.15
CA VAL A 49 6.92 -0.56 -12.70
C VAL A 49 8.01 -0.91 -13.71
N PHE A 50 8.00 -2.13 -14.25
CA PHE A 50 8.98 -2.64 -15.20
C PHE A 50 9.09 -1.76 -16.45
N PHE A 51 7.97 -1.38 -17.06
CA PHE A 51 8.02 -0.55 -18.28
C PHE A 51 8.61 0.85 -18.07
N LYS A 52 8.41 1.44 -16.89
CA LYS A 52 9.01 2.74 -16.54
C LYS A 52 10.50 2.60 -16.27
N HIS A 53 10.87 1.60 -15.48
CA HIS A 53 12.27 1.30 -15.15
C HIS A 53 13.10 0.92 -16.38
N LEU A 54 12.50 0.21 -17.34
CA LEU A 54 13.17 -0.17 -18.60
C LEU A 54 13.58 1.05 -19.43
N LYS A 55 12.80 2.13 -19.38
CA LYS A 55 13.09 3.37 -20.13
C LYS A 55 14.11 4.26 -19.42
N ASP A 56 14.06 4.26 -18.10
CA ASP A 56 14.96 5.02 -17.25
C ASP A 56 15.24 4.22 -15.95
N PRO A 57 16.46 3.67 -15.80
CA PRO A 57 16.84 2.91 -14.61
C PRO A 57 16.75 3.72 -13.31
N PHE A 58 16.75 5.05 -13.38
CA PHE A 58 16.74 5.94 -12.22
C PHE A 58 15.38 6.59 -11.95
N CYS A 59 14.33 6.25 -12.71
CA CYS A 59 13.00 6.87 -12.59
C CYS A 59 12.34 6.74 -11.20
N PHE A 60 12.88 5.89 -10.33
CA PHE A 60 12.38 5.59 -9.00
C PHE A 60 13.35 5.99 -7.88
N SER A 61 14.36 6.81 -8.18
CA SER A 61 15.28 7.35 -7.19
C SER A 61 14.95 8.83 -6.91
N PRO A 62 14.53 9.21 -5.69
CA PRO A 62 14.45 8.39 -4.46
C PRO A 62 13.21 7.48 -4.39
N LEU A 63 13.18 6.54 -3.43
CA LEU A 63 12.11 5.54 -3.24
C LEU A 63 10.68 6.13 -3.21
N ASP A 64 10.55 7.39 -2.81
CA ASP A 64 9.29 8.12 -2.80
C ASP A 64 8.64 8.18 -4.19
N GLU A 65 9.42 8.21 -5.27
CA GLU A 65 8.92 8.19 -6.66
C GLU A 65 8.23 6.86 -6.97
N LEU A 66 8.84 5.73 -6.59
CA LEU A 66 8.20 4.41 -6.72
C LEU A 66 6.93 4.34 -5.88
N THR A 67 7.01 4.84 -4.65
CA THR A 67 5.88 4.84 -3.72
C THR A 67 4.72 5.67 -4.26
N HIS A 68 5.02 6.83 -4.86
CA HIS A 68 4.05 7.69 -5.52
C HIS A 68 3.41 6.97 -6.70
N GLU A 69 4.22 6.41 -7.60
CA GLU A 69 3.76 5.70 -8.79
C GLU A 69 2.80 4.54 -8.45
N MET A 70 3.14 3.74 -7.44
CA MET A 70 2.26 2.64 -7.06
C MET A 70 0.98 3.16 -6.41
N LYS A 71 1.06 4.23 -5.60
CA LYS A 71 -0.12 4.85 -4.99
C LYS A 71 -1.06 5.40 -6.06
N THR A 72 -0.55 6.10 -7.08
CA THR A 72 -1.38 6.65 -8.16
C THR A 72 -1.99 5.55 -9.04
N THR A 73 -1.25 4.48 -9.28
CA THR A 73 -1.72 3.36 -10.13
C THR A 73 -2.76 2.50 -9.44
N PHE A 74 -2.59 2.21 -8.15
CA PHE A 74 -3.36 1.18 -7.47
C PHE A 74 -4.31 1.68 -6.40
N LEU A 75 -4.22 2.92 -5.91
CA LEU A 75 -5.24 3.44 -5.01
C LEU A 75 -6.50 3.82 -5.80
N PRO A 76 -7.70 3.52 -5.28
CA PRO A 76 -8.90 3.96 -5.94
C PRO A 76 -9.05 5.48 -5.77
N PRO A 77 -9.58 6.19 -6.77
CA PRO A 77 -10.00 7.57 -6.58
C PRO A 77 -11.00 7.63 -5.42
N ASN A 78 -10.83 8.61 -4.53
CA ASN A 78 -11.65 8.78 -3.33
C ASN A 78 -11.57 7.61 -2.33
N GLY A 79 -10.45 6.89 -2.27
CA GLY A 79 -10.25 5.79 -1.31
C GLY A 79 -10.51 6.18 0.15
N ASP A 80 -10.12 7.41 0.54
CA ASP A 80 -10.35 7.93 1.89
C ASP A 80 -11.84 8.19 2.15
N PHE A 81 -12.57 8.74 1.17
CA PHE A 81 -14.03 8.91 1.26
C PHE A 81 -14.73 7.56 1.42
N ARG A 82 -14.35 6.55 0.63
CA ARG A 82 -14.91 5.19 0.74
C ARG A 82 -14.66 4.58 2.11
N CYS A 83 -13.46 4.73 2.66
CA CYS A 83 -13.14 4.22 4.01
C CYS A 83 -13.95 4.96 5.07
N ARG A 84 -14.10 6.29 4.94
CA ARG A 84 -14.90 7.11 5.85
C ARG A 84 -16.37 6.75 5.83
N THR A 85 -16.98 6.62 4.66
CA THR A 85 -18.38 6.21 4.51
C THR A 85 -18.60 4.84 5.16
N LYS A 86 -17.74 3.85 4.84
CA LYS A 86 -17.82 2.52 5.47
C LYS A 86 -17.65 2.56 6.98
N TYR A 87 -16.77 3.43 7.50
CA TYR A 87 -16.59 3.59 8.94
C TYR A 87 -17.86 4.13 9.61
N LEU A 88 -18.49 5.16 9.03
CA LEU A 88 -19.72 5.75 9.55
C LEU A 88 -20.93 4.81 9.43
N GLU A 89 -20.96 3.97 8.39
CA GLU A 89 -21.99 2.95 8.20
C GLU A 89 -21.76 1.67 9.02
N CYS A 90 -20.57 1.51 9.62
CA CYS A 90 -20.23 0.31 10.37
C CYS A 90 -21.03 0.26 11.67
N LYS A 91 -21.97 -0.68 11.75
CA LYS A 91 -22.80 -0.94 12.94
C LYS A 91 -22.52 -2.34 13.48
N GLN A 92 -22.55 -2.49 14.80
CA GLN A 92 -22.36 -3.79 15.45
C GLN A 92 -23.46 -4.78 15.05
N GLU A 93 -24.73 -4.36 15.08
CA GLU A 93 -25.91 -5.19 14.77
C GLU A 93 -25.84 -6.56 15.49
N LYS A 94 -26.00 -7.67 14.75
CA LYS A 94 -25.92 -9.05 15.24
C LYS A 94 -24.49 -9.61 15.22
N ARG A 95 -23.47 -8.81 14.89
CA ARG A 95 -22.07 -9.27 14.81
C ARG A 95 -21.48 -9.42 16.21
N SER A 96 -20.47 -10.29 16.32
CA SER A 96 -19.70 -10.35 17.57
C SER A 96 -18.99 -9.02 17.84
N LEU A 97 -18.85 -8.66 19.11
CA LEU A 97 -18.16 -7.44 19.52
C LEU A 97 -16.72 -7.40 18.98
N GLN A 98 -16.03 -8.55 18.99
CA GLN A 98 -14.67 -8.66 18.45
C GLN A 98 -14.61 -8.40 16.94
N GLY A 99 -15.54 -8.96 16.17
CA GLY A 99 -15.59 -8.74 14.71
C GLY A 99 -15.89 -7.28 14.38
N TYR A 100 -16.85 -6.67 15.08
CA TYR A 100 -17.17 -5.26 14.92
C TYR A 100 -15.98 -4.34 15.26
N ILE A 101 -15.31 -4.57 16.38
CA ILE A 101 -14.12 -3.80 16.79
C ILE A 101 -12.98 -3.98 15.79
N HIS A 102 -12.77 -5.20 15.28
CA HIS A 102 -11.75 -5.46 14.27
C HIS A 102 -11.98 -4.64 13.01
N ASP A 103 -13.21 -4.67 12.47
CA ASP A 103 -13.57 -3.93 11.26
C ASP A 103 -13.42 -2.42 11.45
N LEU A 104 -13.88 -1.88 12.60
CA LEU A 104 -13.70 -0.46 12.93
C LEU A 104 -12.23 -0.06 12.95
N ARG A 105 -11.35 -0.87 13.57
CA ARG A 105 -9.91 -0.60 13.61
C ARG A 105 -9.28 -0.60 12.23
N VAL A 106 -9.65 -1.57 11.38
CA VAL A 106 -9.14 -1.65 10.00
C VAL A 106 -9.60 -0.45 9.18
N LEU A 107 -10.88 -0.06 9.29
CA LEU A 107 -11.43 1.10 8.59
C LEU A 107 -10.81 2.41 9.06
N ALA A 108 -10.57 2.57 10.36
CA ALA A 108 -9.89 3.74 10.93
C ALA A 108 -8.43 3.84 10.46
N ALA A 109 -7.68 2.73 10.46
CA ALA A 109 -6.28 2.72 10.03
C ALA A 109 -6.09 3.13 8.56
N ASN A 110 -7.08 2.82 7.72
CA ASN A 110 -7.11 3.12 6.29
C ASN A 110 -7.74 4.50 5.97
N ASN A 111 -8.33 5.18 6.95
CA ASN A 111 -8.93 6.49 6.78
C ASN A 111 -7.92 7.59 7.13
N ARG A 112 -7.38 8.26 6.11
CA ARG A 112 -6.35 9.31 6.31
C ARG A 112 -6.89 10.58 6.94
N SER A 113 -8.19 10.87 6.86
CA SER A 113 -8.77 12.09 7.45
C SER A 113 -9.04 11.99 8.96
N LEU A 114 -8.76 10.83 9.57
CA LEU A 114 -8.89 10.60 11.01
C LEU A 114 -7.52 10.58 11.73
N LYS A 115 -6.43 10.85 11.01
CA LYS A 115 -5.07 10.92 11.55
C LYS A 115 -4.57 12.36 11.58
#